data_AF-A0A1Q3EAG4-F1
#
_entry.id   AF-A0A1Q3EAG4-F1
#
_cell.length_a   1.000
_cell.length_b   1.000
_cell.length_c   1.000
_cell.angle_alpha   90.00
_cell.angle_beta   90.00
_cell.angle_gamma   90.00
#
_symmetry.space_group_name_H-M   'P 1'
#
loop_
_entity.id
_entity.type
_entity.pdbx_description
1 polymer ?
#
loop_
_entity_poly.entity_id
_entity_poly.type
_entity_poly.pdbx_seq_one_letter_code
_entity_poly.pdbx_strand_id
1 'polypeptide(L)'
;MHRAFLSNLLLSYGLLFLQNTLPVVSWSTFIVSHTAGQDDTPALTAAIANYSSNSTILFQEGVTYNIFTPIKFPTLTNVEILIEGNLTYPTNITAIQDIVTSSSYSGAWFDFTGGTNVTLQGSTDPNWGWIDGHGQAWWNINQQTNRPHGWAFSHITNGVIRDLKLWKPIGWNFATSGSNNVHIYNNIILAVSDNSSAFPFNTYVLNAFELHFPSESMHDLASFLFSIFSTVMGTFSAGGSNLLFENNHVENGDDCITVGSGAINITVKNSYCANGHGLSIGSLGEGGAVADVENVLFENIVMANCLYGARFKSWTGGNGVARNITWKNIAFYNVPFPIYVTQNYWDQEDGPKPNSTTLNNTHIEDFLFENFVGTVRDVPYVEGSCVTDPCWYAVTNATGKEVIILDLYPNTTSNILAKDIFAKTETGARVSAMCDPTTISNDVGFVCQDGPFIPTKAGL
;
A
#
# COMPACT_ATOMS: atom_id res chain seq x y z
N MET A 1 42.88 86.43 -39.54
CA MET A 1 42.68 86.34 -38.08
C MET A 1 41.25 85.84 -37.87
N HIS A 2 41.07 84.54 -37.62
CA HIS A 2 40.94 83.88 -36.30
C HIS A 2 39.48 83.80 -35.81
N ARG A 3 39.09 82.55 -35.45
CA ARG A 3 37.98 82.09 -34.57
C ARG A 3 36.57 81.98 -35.21
N ALA A 4 35.69 81.03 -34.91
CA ALA A 4 35.70 79.77 -34.12
C ALA A 4 34.25 79.23 -34.00
N PHE A 5 34.05 77.90 -34.06
CA PHE A 5 33.05 77.05 -33.34
C PHE A 5 31.51 77.29 -33.56
N LEU A 6 30.58 76.32 -33.53
CA LEU A 6 30.43 74.99 -32.92
C LEU A 6 29.63 74.01 -33.82
N SER A 7 29.91 72.71 -33.71
CA SER A 7 29.14 71.58 -34.25
C SER A 7 28.39 70.85 -33.12
N ASN A 8 27.11 70.50 -33.35
CA ASN A 8 26.30 69.65 -32.46
C ASN A 8 26.43 68.18 -32.85
N LEU A 9 26.75 67.32 -31.88
CA LEU A 9 26.80 65.85 -31.98
C LEU A 9 25.60 65.27 -31.22
N LEU A 10 24.70 64.57 -31.90
CA LEU A 10 23.63 63.79 -31.28
C LEU A 10 24.11 62.34 -31.10
N LEU A 11 24.22 61.89 -29.84
CA LEU A 11 24.47 60.49 -29.49
C LEU A 11 23.15 59.69 -29.57
N SER A 12 23.13 58.64 -30.39
CA SER A 12 22.08 57.62 -30.37
C SER A 12 22.42 56.52 -29.34
N TYR A 13 21.60 56.37 -28.30
CA TYR A 13 21.66 55.21 -27.41
C TYR A 13 20.97 54.01 -28.09
N GLY A 14 21.76 52.99 -28.44
CA GLY A 14 21.22 51.68 -28.82
C GLY A 14 20.86 50.87 -27.58
N LEU A 15 19.57 50.57 -27.38
CA LEU A 15 19.14 49.54 -26.45
C LEU A 15 19.50 48.17 -27.02
N LEU A 16 20.45 47.46 -26.39
CA LEU A 16 20.60 46.02 -26.57
C LEU A 16 19.47 45.32 -25.81
N PHE A 17 18.52 44.75 -26.52
CA PHE A 17 17.63 43.72 -25.96
C PHE A 17 18.42 42.41 -25.85
N LEU A 18 18.85 42.04 -24.65
CA LEU A 18 19.19 40.65 -24.35
C LEU A 18 17.88 39.86 -24.32
N GLN A 19 17.59 39.13 -25.39
CA GLN A 19 16.59 38.07 -25.36
C GLN A 19 17.11 36.95 -24.48
N ASN A 20 16.66 36.89 -23.23
CA ASN A 20 16.72 35.69 -22.41
C ASN A 20 15.81 34.63 -23.05
N THR A 21 16.35 33.88 -24.01
CA THR A 21 15.72 32.66 -24.48
C THR A 21 15.88 31.64 -23.37
N LEU A 22 14.81 31.43 -22.59
CA LEU A 22 14.73 30.25 -21.73
C LEU A 22 14.88 29.02 -22.66
N PRO A 23 15.74 28.04 -22.32
CA PRO A 23 15.87 26.84 -23.14
C PRO A 23 14.49 26.17 -23.21
N VAL A 24 13.94 26.08 -24.43
CA VAL A 24 12.76 25.25 -24.69
C VAL A 24 13.20 23.81 -24.50
N VAL A 25 12.83 23.21 -23.36
CA VAL A 25 13.06 21.79 -23.12
C VAL A 25 12.15 21.04 -24.08
N SER A 26 12.73 20.33 -25.05
CA SER A 26 11.97 19.55 -26.03
C SER A 26 11.31 18.37 -25.33
N TRP A 27 9.98 18.33 -25.34
CA TRP A 27 9.20 17.18 -24.85
C TRP A 27 9.10 16.12 -25.95
N SER A 28 9.30 14.85 -25.59
CA SER A 28 9.25 13.73 -26.54
C SER A 28 8.12 12.75 -26.20
N THR A 29 7.55 12.09 -27.19
CA THR A 29 6.54 11.04 -26.94
C THR A 29 6.99 9.74 -27.60
N PHE A 30 7.05 8.68 -26.80
CA PHE A 30 7.23 7.31 -27.23
C PHE A 30 5.89 6.59 -27.18
N ILE A 31 5.37 6.18 -28.32
CA ILE A 31 4.18 5.33 -28.39
C ILE A 31 4.64 3.89 -28.33
N VAL A 32 4.15 3.14 -27.34
CA VAL A 32 4.47 1.73 -27.20
C VAL A 32 3.93 0.98 -28.42
N SER A 33 4.78 0.18 -29.05
CA SER A 33 4.41 -0.67 -30.18
C SER A 33 3.63 -1.89 -29.69
N HIS A 34 2.61 -2.28 -30.45
CA HIS A 34 1.86 -3.52 -30.21
C HIS A 34 1.99 -4.48 -31.39
N THR A 35 2.24 -5.76 -31.11
CA THR A 35 2.14 -6.84 -32.09
C THR A 35 1.19 -7.93 -31.58
N ALA A 36 0.13 -8.19 -32.33
CA ALA A 36 -0.90 -9.16 -31.93
C ALA A 36 -0.29 -10.54 -31.61
N GLY A 37 -0.60 -11.05 -30.41
CA GLY A 37 -0.14 -12.35 -29.91
C GLY A 37 1.34 -12.43 -29.53
N GLN A 38 2.09 -11.33 -29.56
CA GLN A 38 3.47 -11.25 -29.10
C GLN A 38 3.56 -10.47 -27.80
N ASP A 39 4.62 -10.69 -27.03
CA ASP A 39 4.97 -9.86 -25.88
C ASP A 39 5.47 -8.49 -26.36
N ASP A 40 4.85 -7.42 -25.88
CA ASP A 40 5.17 -6.03 -26.28
C ASP A 40 6.32 -5.43 -25.43
N THR A 41 6.67 -6.09 -24.33
CA THR A 41 7.65 -5.59 -23.34
C THR A 41 9.09 -5.52 -23.83
N PRO A 42 9.61 -6.40 -24.73
CA PRO A 42 10.99 -6.28 -25.21
C PRO A 42 11.21 -5.00 -26.04
N ALA A 43 10.23 -4.62 -26.87
CA ALA A 43 10.30 -3.40 -27.67
C ALA A 43 10.26 -2.15 -26.79
N LEU A 44 9.40 -2.15 -25.75
CA LEU A 44 9.37 -1.10 -24.74
C LEU A 44 10.73 -0.99 -24.03
N THR A 45 11.23 -2.09 -23.48
CA THR A 45 12.47 -2.12 -22.68
C THR A 45 13.70 -1.69 -23.49
N ALA A 46 13.74 -1.99 -24.79
CA ALA A 46 14.80 -1.52 -25.68
C ALA A 46 14.77 0.01 -25.91
N ALA A 47 13.60 0.64 -25.77
CA ALA A 47 13.41 2.06 -26.07
C ALA A 47 13.43 2.97 -24.83
N ILE A 48 12.93 2.52 -23.67
CA ILE A 48 12.68 3.37 -22.49
C ILE A 48 13.88 4.20 -22.02
N ALA A 49 15.11 3.69 -22.17
CA ALA A 49 16.32 4.42 -21.78
C ALA A 49 16.48 5.74 -22.55
N ASN A 50 16.04 5.79 -23.81
CA ASN A 50 16.07 6.99 -24.66
C ASN A 50 14.97 8.00 -24.30
N TYR A 51 14.00 7.60 -23.47
CA TYR A 51 12.86 8.40 -23.03
C TYR A 51 12.84 8.53 -21.49
N SER A 52 14.01 8.57 -20.86
CA SER A 52 14.16 8.69 -19.41
C SER A 52 14.00 10.12 -18.88
N SER A 53 13.87 11.13 -19.76
CA SER A 53 13.62 12.50 -19.34
C SER A 53 12.81 13.34 -20.32
N ASN A 54 11.95 14.23 -19.80
CA ASN A 54 11.10 15.16 -20.55
C ASN A 54 10.30 14.45 -21.64
N SER A 55 9.60 13.40 -21.24
CA SER A 55 8.99 12.47 -22.17
C SER A 55 7.65 11.94 -21.69
N THR A 56 6.86 11.50 -22.65
CA THR A 56 5.67 10.67 -22.42
C THR A 56 5.95 9.28 -22.98
N ILE A 57 5.70 8.23 -22.19
CA ILE A 57 5.58 6.84 -22.63
C ILE A 57 4.09 6.53 -22.70
N LEU A 58 3.55 6.37 -23.92
CA LEU A 58 2.12 6.25 -24.18
C LEU A 58 1.75 4.83 -24.61
N PHE A 59 0.92 4.17 -23.81
CA PHE A 59 0.12 3.02 -24.22
C PHE A 59 -1.19 3.55 -24.77
N GLN A 60 -1.39 3.48 -26.08
CA GLN A 60 -2.45 4.21 -26.76
C GLN A 60 -3.83 3.55 -26.59
N GLU A 61 -4.87 4.38 -26.46
CA GLU A 61 -6.27 3.95 -26.54
C GLU A 61 -6.52 3.15 -27.83
N GLY A 62 -7.40 2.15 -27.76
CA GLY A 62 -7.69 1.27 -28.90
C GLY A 62 -6.82 0.00 -28.93
N VAL A 63 -5.82 -0.10 -28.06
CA VAL A 63 -4.83 -1.19 -28.05
C VAL A 63 -4.89 -1.95 -26.71
N THR A 64 -4.77 -3.27 -26.78
CA THR A 64 -4.51 -4.11 -25.59
C THR A 64 -3.09 -4.66 -25.69
N TYR A 65 -2.20 -4.14 -24.85
CA TYR A 65 -0.79 -4.47 -24.84
C TYR A 65 -0.52 -5.73 -24.02
N ASN A 66 0.26 -6.64 -24.57
CA ASN A 66 0.67 -7.88 -23.93
C ASN A 66 1.92 -7.63 -23.09
N ILE A 67 1.77 -7.58 -21.77
CA ILE A 67 2.87 -7.34 -20.83
C ILE A 67 3.32 -8.67 -20.25
N PHE A 68 4.00 -9.50 -21.05
CA PHE A 68 4.29 -10.89 -20.67
C PHE A 68 5.62 -11.09 -19.94
N THR A 69 6.51 -10.11 -19.94
CA THR A 69 7.70 -10.12 -19.08
C THR A 69 7.84 -8.85 -18.24
N PRO A 70 8.54 -8.91 -17.09
CA PRO A 70 8.72 -7.76 -16.21
C PRO A 70 9.45 -6.60 -16.88
N ILE A 71 9.01 -5.37 -16.60
CA ILE A 71 9.61 -4.13 -17.08
C ILE A 71 10.36 -3.46 -15.93
N LYS A 72 11.63 -3.14 -16.16
CA LYS A 72 12.46 -2.35 -15.25
C LYS A 72 12.73 -0.98 -15.84
N PHE A 73 12.17 0.06 -15.24
CA PHE A 73 12.40 1.44 -15.66
C PHE A 73 13.77 1.93 -15.17
N PRO A 74 14.52 2.67 -16.01
CA PRO A 74 15.69 3.41 -15.53
C PRO A 74 15.25 4.53 -14.60
N THR A 75 16.19 5.25 -14.00
CA THR A 75 15.85 6.48 -13.28
C THR A 75 15.18 7.48 -14.23
N LEU A 76 13.98 7.94 -13.88
CA LEU A 76 13.19 8.84 -14.71
C LEU A 76 13.23 10.28 -14.18
N THR A 77 13.21 11.28 -15.06
CA THR A 77 13.16 12.69 -14.67
C THR A 77 12.19 13.48 -15.54
N ASN A 78 11.09 13.96 -14.96
CA ASN A 78 10.05 14.67 -15.70
C ASN A 78 9.43 13.80 -16.80
N VAL A 79 8.89 12.64 -16.41
CA VAL A 79 8.36 11.62 -17.33
C VAL A 79 6.91 11.28 -16.98
N GLU A 80 6.08 11.16 -18.01
CA GLU A 80 4.70 10.69 -17.90
C GLU A 80 4.56 9.31 -18.53
N ILE A 81 4.05 8.34 -17.78
CA ILE A 81 3.64 7.03 -18.28
C ILE A 81 2.13 7.03 -18.34
N LEU A 82 1.58 7.04 -19.55
CA LEU A 82 0.14 7.13 -19.82
C LEU A 82 -0.40 5.78 -20.30
N ILE A 83 -1.30 5.20 -19.50
CA ILE A 83 -2.01 3.96 -19.80
C ILE A 83 -3.41 4.29 -20.35
N GLU A 84 -3.45 4.73 -21.61
CA GLU A 84 -4.71 5.01 -22.32
C GLU A 84 -5.28 3.75 -22.99
N GLY A 85 -4.44 2.78 -23.34
CA GLY A 85 -4.84 1.44 -23.78
C GLY A 85 -5.01 0.47 -22.61
N ASN A 86 -5.43 -0.76 -22.89
CA ASN A 86 -5.46 -1.83 -21.88
C ASN A 86 -4.11 -2.53 -21.81
N LEU A 87 -3.76 -3.08 -20.64
CA LEU A 87 -2.61 -3.97 -20.46
C LEU A 87 -3.13 -5.34 -20.02
N THR A 88 -2.51 -6.41 -20.52
CA THR A 88 -2.80 -7.77 -20.07
C THR A 88 -1.52 -8.46 -19.60
N TYR A 89 -1.59 -9.07 -18.43
CA TYR A 89 -0.54 -9.94 -17.90
C TYR A 89 -0.59 -11.29 -18.64
N PRO A 90 0.47 -12.12 -18.55
CA PRO A 90 0.40 -13.47 -19.08
C PRO A 90 -0.61 -14.31 -18.27
N THR A 91 -1.18 -15.33 -18.89
CA THR A 91 -2.22 -16.18 -18.26
C THR A 91 -1.67 -17.50 -17.73
N ASN A 92 -0.47 -17.91 -18.14
CA ASN A 92 0.14 -19.17 -17.74
C ASN A 92 0.81 -19.03 -16.37
N ILE A 93 0.18 -19.60 -15.34
CA ILE A 93 0.66 -19.58 -13.95
C ILE A 93 2.10 -20.09 -13.84
N THR A 94 2.42 -21.25 -14.43
CA THR A 94 3.77 -21.83 -14.34
C THR A 94 4.81 -20.93 -14.98
N ALA A 95 4.53 -20.35 -16.14
CA ALA A 95 5.47 -19.43 -16.80
C ALA A 95 5.72 -18.16 -15.95
N ILE A 96 4.71 -17.68 -15.23
CA ILE A 96 4.86 -16.57 -14.29
C ILE A 96 5.73 -16.98 -13.10
N GLN A 97 5.48 -18.16 -12.52
CA GLN A 97 6.26 -18.65 -11.38
C GLN A 97 7.73 -18.87 -11.75
N ASP A 98 8.02 -19.36 -12.96
CA ASP A 98 9.39 -19.50 -13.48
C ASP A 98 10.10 -18.14 -13.58
N ILE A 99 9.37 -17.08 -13.95
CA ILE A 99 9.90 -15.71 -13.96
C ILE A 99 10.13 -15.22 -12.53
N VAL A 100 9.13 -15.34 -11.65
CA VAL A 100 9.19 -14.82 -10.27
C VAL A 100 10.32 -15.47 -9.45
N THR A 101 10.60 -16.76 -9.70
CA THR A 101 11.68 -17.49 -9.02
C THR A 101 13.06 -17.26 -9.65
N SER A 102 13.12 -16.59 -10.80
CA SER A 102 14.38 -16.26 -11.46
C SER A 102 15.19 -15.24 -10.64
N SER A 103 16.49 -15.45 -10.56
CA SER A 103 17.43 -14.48 -9.96
C SER A 103 17.48 -13.13 -10.69
N SER A 104 16.92 -13.06 -11.90
CA SER A 104 16.82 -11.82 -12.69
C SER A 104 15.54 -11.02 -12.42
N TYR A 105 14.58 -11.58 -11.70
CA TYR A 105 13.36 -10.88 -11.34
C TYR A 105 13.65 -9.80 -10.29
N SER A 106 13.24 -8.57 -10.58
CA SER A 106 13.50 -7.42 -9.71
C SER A 106 12.57 -7.33 -8.50
N GLY A 107 11.58 -8.22 -8.40
CA GLY A 107 10.61 -8.23 -7.32
C GLY A 107 9.25 -7.64 -7.69
N ALA A 108 9.10 -6.98 -8.84
CA ALA A 108 7.83 -6.48 -9.36
C ALA A 108 7.74 -6.58 -10.89
N TRP A 109 6.52 -6.68 -11.42
CA TRP A 109 6.25 -6.72 -12.86
C TRP A 109 6.52 -5.37 -13.54
N PHE A 110 6.26 -4.27 -12.84
CA PHE A 110 6.68 -2.93 -13.19
C PHE A 110 7.55 -2.38 -12.06
N ASP A 111 8.86 -2.35 -12.28
CA ASP A 111 9.86 -1.93 -11.30
C ASP A 111 10.39 -0.53 -11.66
N PHE A 112 10.09 0.45 -10.81
CA PHE A 112 10.66 1.78 -10.87
C PHE A 112 11.86 1.85 -9.93
N THR A 113 13.03 2.06 -10.52
CA THR A 113 14.30 2.16 -9.78
C THR A 113 14.55 3.53 -9.14
N GLY A 114 13.67 4.50 -9.39
CA GLY A 114 13.71 5.84 -8.84
C GLY A 114 13.49 6.94 -9.87
N GLY A 115 13.40 8.19 -9.41
CA GLY A 115 13.19 9.32 -10.31
C GLY A 115 12.65 10.57 -9.63
N THR A 116 12.54 11.65 -10.40
CA THR A 116 11.94 12.92 -9.96
C THR A 116 10.88 13.38 -10.94
N ASN A 117 9.72 13.86 -10.46
CA ASN A 117 8.62 14.32 -11.28
C ASN A 117 8.16 13.23 -12.26
N VAL A 118 7.73 12.08 -11.72
CA VAL A 118 7.25 10.94 -12.50
C VAL A 118 5.76 10.79 -12.29
N THR A 119 5.00 10.76 -13.39
CA THR A 119 3.54 10.56 -13.36
C THR A 119 3.22 9.21 -13.97
N LEU A 120 2.56 8.35 -13.21
CA LEU A 120 1.88 7.15 -13.70
C LEU A 120 0.39 7.46 -13.75
N GLN A 121 -0.20 7.44 -14.94
CA GLN A 121 -1.59 7.84 -15.15
C GLN A 121 -2.33 6.84 -16.03
N GLY A 122 -3.55 6.48 -15.63
CA GLY A 122 -4.47 5.68 -16.41
C GLY A 122 -5.50 6.52 -17.15
N SER A 123 -6.25 5.88 -18.05
CA SER A 123 -7.33 6.54 -18.77
C SER A 123 -8.50 6.89 -17.86
N THR A 124 -9.13 8.04 -18.11
CA THR A 124 -10.42 8.39 -17.47
C THR A 124 -11.62 7.79 -18.21
N ASP A 125 -11.45 7.24 -19.41
CA ASP A 125 -12.51 6.52 -20.12
C ASP A 125 -12.82 5.19 -19.41
N PRO A 126 -14.07 4.90 -19.01
CA PRO A 126 -14.40 3.67 -18.31
C PRO A 126 -14.12 2.38 -19.09
N ASN A 127 -13.99 2.44 -20.42
CA ASN A 127 -13.76 1.28 -21.29
C ASN A 127 -12.28 0.97 -21.55
N TRP A 128 -11.37 1.86 -21.17
CA TRP A 128 -9.95 1.82 -21.53
C TRP A 128 -9.04 2.01 -20.32
N GLY A 129 -7.74 1.80 -20.44
CA GLY A 129 -6.80 1.96 -19.31
C GLY A 129 -6.89 0.85 -18.26
N TRP A 130 -7.53 -0.28 -18.57
CA TRP A 130 -7.63 -1.43 -17.67
C TRP A 130 -6.37 -2.30 -17.75
N ILE A 131 -5.85 -2.66 -16.59
CA ILE A 131 -4.75 -3.62 -16.43
C ILE A 131 -5.36 -4.92 -15.94
N ASP A 132 -5.36 -5.97 -16.75
CA ASP A 132 -5.88 -7.29 -16.36
C ASP A 132 -4.74 -8.18 -15.86
N GLY A 133 -4.80 -8.51 -14.57
CA GLY A 133 -3.84 -9.38 -13.90
C GLY A 133 -4.14 -10.87 -14.08
N HIS A 134 -5.33 -11.27 -14.52
CA HIS A 134 -5.75 -12.69 -14.61
C HIS A 134 -5.75 -13.46 -13.27
N GLY A 135 -5.94 -12.76 -12.14
CA GLY A 135 -5.92 -13.34 -10.79
C GLY A 135 -6.93 -14.47 -10.56
N GLN A 136 -8.06 -14.51 -11.28
CA GLN A 136 -9.07 -15.56 -11.12
C GLN A 136 -8.51 -16.97 -11.28
N ALA A 137 -7.60 -17.16 -12.25
CA ALA A 137 -6.99 -18.46 -12.50
C ALA A 137 -6.20 -18.96 -11.28
N TRP A 138 -5.53 -18.05 -10.57
CA TRP A 138 -4.77 -18.33 -9.36
C TRP A 138 -5.68 -18.66 -8.18
N TRP A 139 -6.74 -17.85 -7.99
CA TRP A 139 -7.68 -18.02 -6.88
C TRP A 139 -8.48 -19.33 -7.00
N ASN A 140 -8.86 -19.71 -8.22
CA ASN A 140 -9.61 -20.96 -8.48
C ASN A 140 -8.86 -22.21 -8.04
N ILE A 141 -7.53 -22.20 -8.08
CA ILE A 141 -6.69 -23.33 -7.68
C ILE A 141 -6.00 -23.12 -6.33
N ASN A 142 -6.36 -22.03 -5.62
CA ASN A 142 -5.73 -21.62 -4.36
C ASN A 142 -4.18 -21.56 -4.46
N GLN A 143 -3.65 -21.04 -5.57
CA GLN A 143 -2.19 -20.90 -5.74
C GLN A 143 -1.73 -19.59 -5.09
N GLN A 144 -0.96 -19.70 -4.00
CA GLN A 144 -0.48 -18.55 -3.22
C GLN A 144 1.04 -18.33 -3.29
N THR A 145 1.77 -19.31 -3.82
CA THR A 145 3.24 -19.28 -3.93
C THR A 145 3.71 -18.64 -5.23
N ASN A 146 4.84 -17.94 -5.18
CA ASN A 146 5.53 -17.43 -6.37
C ASN A 146 4.66 -16.54 -7.29
N ARG A 147 3.79 -15.73 -6.68
CA ARG A 147 2.95 -14.74 -7.37
C ARG A 147 3.74 -13.47 -7.76
N PRO A 148 3.43 -12.79 -8.87
CA PRO A 148 4.07 -11.54 -9.21
C PRO A 148 3.48 -10.39 -8.38
N HIS A 149 4.33 -9.52 -7.85
CA HIS A 149 3.92 -8.19 -7.44
C HIS A 149 3.72 -7.32 -8.68
N GLY A 150 2.70 -6.47 -8.70
CA GLY A 150 2.39 -5.67 -9.88
C GLY A 150 3.31 -4.48 -10.05
N TRP A 151 3.14 -3.44 -9.23
CA TRP A 151 3.76 -2.14 -9.44
C TRP A 151 4.59 -1.70 -8.23
N ALA A 152 5.90 -1.54 -8.41
CA ALA A 152 6.80 -0.96 -7.42
C ALA A 152 7.21 0.45 -7.87
N PHE A 153 6.49 1.46 -7.40
CA PHE A 153 6.74 2.88 -7.65
C PHE A 153 7.72 3.44 -6.61
N SER A 154 8.89 2.81 -6.54
CA SER A 154 9.89 3.01 -5.50
C SER A 154 10.86 4.15 -5.83
N HIS A 155 11.38 4.80 -4.79
CA HIS A 155 12.39 5.85 -4.87
C HIS A 155 12.02 7.04 -5.77
N ILE A 156 10.72 7.35 -5.88
CA ILE A 156 10.23 8.50 -6.65
C ILE A 156 10.10 9.72 -5.74
N THR A 157 10.66 10.85 -6.18
CA THR A 157 10.44 12.16 -5.57
C THR A 157 9.48 12.98 -6.43
N ASN A 158 8.49 13.64 -5.81
CA ASN A 158 7.46 14.43 -6.51
C ASN A 158 6.70 13.57 -7.55
N GLY A 159 6.18 12.43 -7.10
CA GLY A 159 5.51 11.47 -7.97
C GLY A 159 3.99 11.64 -8.00
N VAL A 160 3.37 11.09 -9.04
CA VAL A 160 1.91 10.97 -9.13
C VAL A 160 1.53 9.57 -9.59
N ILE A 161 0.55 8.95 -8.94
CA ILE A 161 -0.15 7.76 -9.43
C ILE A 161 -1.64 8.10 -9.49
N ARG A 162 -2.25 8.13 -10.67
CA ARG A 162 -3.65 8.56 -10.77
C ARG A 162 -4.47 7.87 -11.84
N ASP A 163 -5.76 7.72 -11.58
CA ASP A 163 -6.73 7.22 -12.56
C ASP A 163 -6.38 5.78 -13.06
N LEU A 164 -5.59 5.01 -12.30
CA LEU A 164 -5.22 3.63 -12.64
C LEU A 164 -6.39 2.70 -12.38
N LYS A 165 -6.60 1.73 -13.29
CA LYS A 165 -7.62 0.70 -13.15
C LYS A 165 -7.00 -0.67 -13.24
N LEU A 166 -7.13 -1.44 -12.18
CA LEU A 166 -6.55 -2.77 -12.06
C LEU A 166 -7.65 -3.80 -11.83
N TRP A 167 -7.71 -4.77 -12.72
CA TRP A 167 -8.68 -5.85 -12.71
C TRP A 167 -7.99 -7.15 -12.32
N LYS A 168 -8.52 -7.81 -11.28
CA LYS A 168 -8.07 -9.10 -10.78
C LYS A 168 -6.54 -9.22 -10.67
N PRO A 169 -5.88 -8.36 -9.89
CA PRO A 169 -4.44 -8.51 -9.65
C PRO A 169 -4.11 -9.88 -9.05
N ILE A 170 -2.91 -10.39 -9.36
CA ILE A 170 -2.46 -11.68 -8.83
C ILE A 170 -1.90 -11.53 -7.41
N GLY A 171 -1.20 -10.43 -7.11
CA GLY A 171 -0.57 -10.16 -5.81
C GLY A 171 -0.61 -8.66 -5.47
N TRP A 172 0.29 -8.19 -4.59
CA TRP A 172 0.35 -6.78 -4.17
C TRP A 172 0.60 -5.82 -5.32
N ASN A 173 0.16 -4.58 -5.12
CA ASN A 173 0.36 -3.51 -6.08
C ASN A 173 0.81 -2.23 -5.38
N PHE A 174 1.27 -1.28 -6.19
CA PHE A 174 1.62 0.08 -5.80
C PHE A 174 2.41 0.18 -4.48
N ALA A 175 3.57 -0.50 -4.45
CA ALA A 175 4.56 -0.26 -3.41
C ALA A 175 5.25 1.09 -3.66
N THR A 176 5.45 1.86 -2.61
CA THR A 176 6.04 3.22 -2.68
C THR A 176 7.33 3.33 -1.87
N SER A 177 8.06 2.22 -1.75
CA SER A 177 9.25 2.10 -0.91
C SER A 177 10.30 3.16 -1.25
N GLY A 178 10.73 3.93 -0.25
CA GLY A 178 11.70 5.00 -0.37
C GLY A 178 11.24 6.22 -1.18
N SER A 179 9.97 6.32 -1.55
CA SER A 179 9.42 7.47 -2.29
C SER A 179 9.14 8.65 -1.35
N ASN A 180 9.18 9.86 -1.89
CA ASN A 180 8.94 11.09 -1.15
C ASN A 180 8.05 12.07 -1.93
N ASN A 181 7.05 12.65 -1.28
CA ASN A 181 6.12 13.59 -1.90
C ASN A 181 5.41 12.97 -3.11
N VAL A 182 4.60 11.95 -2.87
CA VAL A 182 3.82 11.27 -3.92
C VAL A 182 2.33 11.43 -3.66
N HIS A 183 1.59 11.79 -4.70
CA HIS A 183 0.13 11.87 -4.65
C HIS A 183 -0.50 10.71 -5.44
N ILE A 184 -1.28 9.88 -4.76
CA ILE A 184 -1.91 8.66 -5.26
C ILE A 184 -3.44 8.83 -5.21
N TYR A 185 -4.11 9.04 -6.36
CA TYR A 185 -5.53 9.37 -6.32
C TYR A 185 -6.39 8.85 -7.47
N ASN A 186 -7.69 8.73 -7.22
CA ASN A 186 -8.69 8.28 -8.20
C ASN A 186 -8.41 6.90 -8.82
N ASN A 187 -7.71 6.01 -8.12
CA ASN A 187 -7.40 4.68 -8.63
C ASN A 187 -8.54 3.70 -8.27
N ILE A 188 -8.78 2.71 -9.14
CA ILE A 188 -9.81 1.68 -8.97
C ILE A 188 -9.15 0.30 -9.05
N ILE A 189 -9.16 -0.43 -7.94
CA ILE A 189 -8.53 -1.74 -7.83
C ILE A 189 -9.60 -2.78 -7.46
N LEU A 190 -9.80 -3.76 -8.34
CA LEU A 190 -10.87 -4.76 -8.22
C LEU A 190 -10.30 -6.18 -8.23
N ALA A 191 -9.92 -6.68 -7.07
CA ALA A 191 -9.66 -8.09 -6.82
C ALA A 191 -10.94 -8.77 -6.30
N VAL A 192 -11.94 -8.88 -7.19
CA VAL A 192 -13.23 -9.51 -6.90
C VAL A 192 -13.34 -10.82 -7.68
N SER A 193 -13.62 -11.91 -6.97
CA SER A 193 -13.76 -13.24 -7.55
C SER A 193 -15.11 -13.44 -8.24
N ASP A 194 -15.13 -14.19 -9.34
CA ASP A 194 -16.35 -14.54 -10.08
C ASP A 194 -17.18 -15.62 -9.38
N ASN A 195 -16.62 -16.29 -8.37
CA ASN A 195 -17.31 -17.33 -7.62
C ASN A 195 -16.89 -17.32 -6.14
N SER A 196 -17.82 -17.71 -5.26
CA SER A 196 -17.64 -17.66 -3.81
C SER A 196 -16.61 -18.65 -3.27
N SER A 197 -16.19 -19.64 -4.07
CA SER A 197 -15.21 -20.67 -3.67
C SER A 197 -13.75 -20.25 -3.88
N ALA A 198 -13.51 -19.20 -4.66
CA ALA A 198 -12.18 -18.71 -4.98
C ALA A 198 -11.95 -17.38 -4.26
N PHE A 199 -11.17 -17.40 -3.18
CA PHE A 199 -10.86 -16.18 -2.43
C PHE A 199 -9.76 -15.38 -3.15
N PRO A 200 -9.90 -14.06 -3.29
CA PRO A 200 -8.90 -13.22 -3.92
C PRO A 200 -7.75 -12.94 -2.94
N PHE A 201 -6.89 -13.94 -2.72
CA PHE A 201 -5.66 -13.74 -1.96
C PHE A 201 -4.82 -12.69 -2.70
N ASN A 202 -4.38 -11.64 -2.00
CA ASN A 202 -3.43 -10.69 -2.57
C ASN A 202 -2.04 -10.77 -1.90
N THR A 203 -1.85 -11.66 -0.91
CA THR A 203 -0.64 -11.92 -0.10
C THR A 203 0.37 -12.91 -0.66
N TYR A 204 1.49 -12.44 -1.18
CA TYR A 204 2.54 -13.33 -1.64
C TYR A 204 3.18 -14.16 -0.51
N VAL A 205 3.33 -15.48 -0.72
CA VAL A 205 4.14 -16.38 0.14
C VAL A 205 5.41 -16.75 -0.62
N LEU A 206 6.59 -16.30 -0.15
CA LEU A 206 7.88 -16.76 -0.69
C LEU A 206 8.19 -18.10 -0.05
N ASN A 207 8.25 -19.18 -0.83
CA ASN A 207 8.91 -20.38 -0.34
C ASN A 207 10.42 -20.10 -0.27
N ALA A 208 10.92 -19.74 0.91
CA ALA A 208 12.35 -19.53 1.17
C ALA A 208 13.20 -20.81 1.00
N PHE A 209 12.59 -21.96 0.68
CA PHE A 209 13.24 -23.27 0.66
C PHE A 209 13.96 -23.67 -0.65
N GLU A 210 13.99 -22.83 -1.69
CA GLU A 210 14.66 -23.17 -2.96
C GLU A 210 15.74 -22.18 -3.45
N LEU A 211 16.13 -21.19 -2.64
CA LEU A 211 17.35 -20.42 -2.94
C LEU A 211 18.55 -21.10 -2.26
N HIS A 212 19.19 -22.03 -2.97
CA HIS A 212 20.43 -22.67 -2.55
C HIS A 212 21.58 -21.64 -2.62
N PHE A 213 21.77 -20.84 -1.57
CA PHE A 213 22.88 -19.89 -1.49
C PHE A 213 24.15 -20.60 -0.99
N PRO A 214 25.28 -20.54 -1.72
CA PRO A 214 26.48 -21.30 -1.39
C PRO A 214 27.27 -20.79 -0.16
N SER A 215 26.75 -19.83 0.62
CA SER A 215 27.44 -19.30 1.80
C SER A 215 26.51 -18.71 2.87
N GLU A 216 26.78 -19.01 4.14
CA GLU A 216 26.03 -18.52 5.31
C GLU A 216 25.96 -16.99 5.41
N SER A 217 26.96 -16.25 4.91
CA SER A 217 26.98 -14.77 4.96
C SER A 217 26.00 -14.08 4.00
N MET A 218 25.55 -14.77 2.95
CA MET A 218 24.54 -14.25 2.01
C MET A 218 23.11 -14.61 2.45
N HIS A 219 22.95 -15.63 3.31
CA HIS A 219 21.67 -15.92 3.97
C HIS A 219 21.27 -14.78 4.91
N ASP A 220 22.21 -14.23 5.69
CA ASP A 220 21.89 -13.09 6.57
C ASP A 220 21.55 -11.81 5.80
N LEU A 221 22.23 -11.56 4.68
CA LEU A 221 21.94 -10.42 3.80
C LEU A 221 20.61 -10.60 3.03
N ALA A 222 20.30 -11.82 2.56
CA ALA A 222 19.04 -12.12 1.91
C ALA A 222 17.87 -12.09 2.92
N SER A 223 18.04 -12.63 4.13
CA SER A 223 17.07 -12.55 5.23
C SER A 223 16.90 -11.12 5.75
N PHE A 224 17.97 -10.32 5.78
CA PHE A 224 17.91 -8.90 6.11
C PHE A 224 17.21 -8.08 5.03
N LEU A 225 17.52 -8.32 3.74
CA LEU A 225 16.78 -7.71 2.63
C LEU A 225 15.31 -8.17 2.64
N PHE A 226 15.05 -9.45 2.91
CA PHE A 226 13.71 -10.02 3.01
C PHE A 226 12.92 -9.42 4.18
N SER A 227 13.51 -9.21 5.36
CA SER A 227 12.79 -8.57 6.48
C SER A 227 12.48 -7.08 6.24
N ILE A 228 13.22 -6.42 5.35
CA ILE A 228 12.89 -5.05 4.89
C ILE A 228 11.71 -5.06 3.90
N PHE A 229 11.45 -6.18 3.20
CA PHE A 229 10.41 -6.28 2.16
C PHE A 229 9.19 -7.15 2.54
N SER A 230 9.24 -7.97 3.59
CA SER A 230 8.29 -9.10 3.81
C SER A 230 7.05 -8.80 4.66
N THR A 231 6.86 -7.60 5.23
CA THR A 231 5.91 -7.48 6.35
C THR A 231 4.69 -6.59 6.12
N VAL A 232 4.56 -5.99 4.93
CA VAL A 232 3.59 -4.92 4.66
C VAL A 232 2.86 -5.22 3.35
N MET A 233 1.74 -5.95 3.48
CA MET A 233 1.03 -6.59 2.38
C MET A 233 -0.30 -5.91 2.18
N GLY A 234 -0.68 -5.60 0.92
CA GLY A 234 -1.93 -4.91 0.60
C GLY A 234 -2.00 -4.43 -0.85
N THR A 235 -3.11 -3.77 -1.22
CA THR A 235 -3.27 -3.17 -2.55
C THR A 235 -2.40 -1.94 -2.75
N PHE A 236 -2.22 -1.12 -1.72
CA PHE A 236 -1.24 -0.04 -1.66
C PHE A 236 -0.32 -0.26 -0.46
N SER A 237 0.99 -0.26 -0.71
CA SER A 237 2.00 -0.38 0.35
C SER A 237 2.75 0.95 0.48
N ALA A 238 2.46 1.67 1.56
CA ALA A 238 3.04 2.96 1.90
C ALA A 238 4.37 2.76 2.62
N GLY A 239 5.48 3.01 1.92
CA GLY A 239 6.84 2.76 2.40
C GLY A 239 7.77 3.94 2.20
N GLY A 240 7.32 5.17 2.46
CA GLY A 240 8.06 6.38 2.13
C GLY A 240 7.67 7.57 3.01
N SER A 241 7.92 8.78 2.51
CA SER A 241 7.61 10.02 3.24
C SER A 241 6.69 10.95 2.47
N ASN A 242 5.81 11.65 3.17
CA ASN A 242 4.90 12.64 2.57
C ASN A 242 4.06 12.01 1.43
N LEU A 243 3.35 10.93 1.76
CA LEU A 243 2.51 10.21 0.80
C LEU A 243 1.05 10.58 1.05
N LEU A 244 0.36 11.00 -0.01
CA LEU A 244 -1.05 11.36 0.03
C LEU A 244 -1.84 10.40 -0.86
N PHE A 245 -2.79 9.68 -0.26
CA PHE A 245 -3.72 8.80 -0.95
C PHE A 245 -5.14 9.40 -0.88
N GLU A 246 -5.76 9.73 -2.01
CA GLU A 246 -7.09 10.36 -2.03
C GLU A 246 -8.05 9.70 -3.02
N ASN A 247 -9.33 9.56 -2.66
CA ASN A 247 -10.39 9.11 -3.57
C ASN A 247 -10.09 7.77 -4.26
N ASN A 248 -9.45 6.83 -3.57
CA ASN A 248 -9.18 5.50 -4.13
C ASN A 248 -10.34 4.55 -3.82
N HIS A 249 -10.66 3.69 -4.79
CA HIS A 249 -11.64 2.61 -4.66
C HIS A 249 -10.91 1.27 -4.67
N VAL A 250 -10.94 0.55 -3.56
CA VAL A 250 -10.25 -0.74 -3.42
C VAL A 250 -11.24 -1.80 -2.96
N GLU A 251 -11.38 -2.84 -3.77
CA GLU A 251 -12.02 -4.09 -3.40
C GLU A 251 -11.01 -5.21 -3.56
N ASN A 252 -10.67 -5.89 -2.47
CA ASN A 252 -9.65 -6.92 -2.49
C ASN A 252 -9.88 -7.96 -1.38
N GLY A 253 -8.95 -8.91 -1.22
CA GLY A 253 -8.97 -9.90 -0.15
C GLY A 253 -7.83 -9.72 0.86
N ASP A 254 -7.23 -8.52 0.94
CA ASP A 254 -6.17 -8.21 1.91
C ASP A 254 -6.21 -6.72 2.31
N ASP A 255 -5.18 -6.14 2.90
CA ASP A 255 -5.20 -4.73 3.32
C ASP A 255 -5.51 -3.78 2.16
N CYS A 256 -6.37 -2.79 2.42
CA CYS A 256 -6.68 -1.73 1.48
C CYS A 256 -5.48 -0.81 1.32
N ILE A 257 -4.95 -0.34 2.47
CA ILE A 257 -3.70 0.38 2.60
C ILE A 257 -2.91 -0.26 3.74
N THR A 258 -1.63 -0.43 3.52
CA THR A 258 -0.70 -0.91 4.54
C THR A 258 0.45 0.06 4.68
N VAL A 259 0.75 0.49 5.90
CA VAL A 259 1.85 1.43 6.20
C VAL A 259 2.98 0.67 6.88
N GLY A 260 4.13 0.70 6.24
CA GLY A 260 5.30 -0.09 6.62
C GLY A 260 6.34 0.65 7.43
N SER A 261 7.33 -0.10 7.89
CA SER A 261 8.52 0.43 8.59
C SER A 261 9.20 1.54 7.79
N GLY A 262 9.59 2.61 8.48
CA GLY A 262 10.24 3.79 7.90
C GLY A 262 9.29 4.81 7.28
N ALA A 263 7.98 4.53 7.24
CA ALA A 263 7.01 5.45 6.69
C ALA A 263 6.74 6.65 7.62
N ILE A 264 6.69 7.86 7.05
CA ILE A 264 6.43 9.10 7.79
C ILE A 264 5.53 10.07 7.02
N ASN A 265 4.62 10.76 7.71
CA ASN A 265 3.71 11.73 7.10
C ASN A 265 2.86 11.08 5.99
N ILE A 266 2.08 10.08 6.37
CA ILE A 266 1.18 9.36 5.45
C ILE A 266 -0.24 9.85 5.68
N THR A 267 -0.94 10.22 4.61
CA THR A 267 -2.33 10.65 4.68
C THR A 267 -3.16 9.88 3.69
N VAL A 268 -4.24 9.25 4.15
CA VAL A 268 -5.22 8.54 3.33
C VAL A 268 -6.58 9.17 3.58
N LYS A 269 -7.22 9.70 2.53
CA LYS A 269 -8.52 10.37 2.66
C LYS A 269 -9.55 9.96 1.63
N ASN A 270 -10.82 10.14 2.00
CA ASN A 270 -11.97 10.13 1.07
C ASN A 270 -12.05 8.86 0.21
N SER A 271 -11.63 7.72 0.75
CA SER A 271 -11.46 6.47 0.01
C SER A 271 -12.51 5.43 0.40
N TYR A 272 -12.70 4.44 -0.48
CA TYR A 272 -13.59 3.30 -0.26
C TYR A 272 -12.77 2.01 -0.25
N CYS A 273 -12.93 1.22 0.81
CA CYS A 273 -12.27 -0.07 0.98
C CYS A 273 -13.32 -1.15 1.21
N ALA A 274 -13.23 -2.28 0.52
CA ALA A 274 -14.15 -3.38 0.74
C ALA A 274 -13.53 -4.77 0.61
N ASN A 275 -14.18 -5.73 1.28
CA ASN A 275 -13.89 -7.17 1.32
C ASN A 275 -12.56 -7.58 2.00
N GLY A 276 -11.54 -6.71 1.98
CA GLY A 276 -10.19 -7.01 2.45
C GLY A 276 -9.95 -6.87 3.96
N HIS A 277 -8.72 -6.60 4.37
CA HIS A 277 -8.26 -6.58 5.76
C HIS A 277 -8.07 -5.18 6.37
N GLY A 278 -8.55 -4.16 5.66
CA GLY A 278 -8.74 -2.83 6.23
C GLY A 278 -7.54 -1.89 6.11
N LEU A 279 -7.43 -0.99 7.08
CA LEU A 279 -6.45 0.11 7.09
C LEU A 279 -5.38 -0.19 8.12
N SER A 280 -4.25 -0.70 7.66
CA SER A 280 -3.27 -1.36 8.51
C SER A 280 -1.99 -0.55 8.69
N ILE A 281 -1.53 -0.46 9.94
CA ILE A 281 -0.14 -0.18 10.28
C ILE A 281 0.55 -1.50 10.56
N GLY A 282 1.69 -1.74 9.92
CA GLY A 282 2.49 -2.93 10.08
C GLY A 282 2.23 -4.03 9.04
N SER A 283 2.72 -5.25 9.23
CA SER A 283 3.33 -5.74 10.47
C SER A 283 4.67 -5.09 10.79
N LEU A 284 4.89 -4.71 12.06
CA LEU A 284 6.10 -4.03 12.50
C LEU A 284 6.97 -4.94 13.37
N GLY A 285 8.29 -4.88 13.16
CA GLY A 285 9.28 -5.48 14.05
C GLY A 285 9.48 -6.99 13.88
N GLU A 286 9.28 -7.54 12.68
CA GLU A 286 9.57 -8.95 12.38
C GLU A 286 11.00 -9.32 12.80
N GLY A 287 11.15 -10.51 13.39
CA GLY A 287 12.44 -10.99 13.87
C GLY A 287 13.09 -10.12 14.95
N GLY A 288 12.32 -9.23 15.60
CA GLY A 288 12.84 -8.27 16.59
C GLY A 288 13.51 -7.04 15.98
N ALA A 289 13.35 -6.82 14.67
CA ALA A 289 13.83 -5.63 14.00
C ALA A 289 13.21 -4.36 14.60
N VAL A 290 13.96 -3.25 14.54
CA VAL A 290 13.43 -1.93 14.89
C VAL A 290 12.60 -1.45 13.71
N ALA A 291 11.30 -1.22 13.94
CA ALA A 291 10.39 -0.72 12.94
C ALA A 291 9.63 0.50 13.46
N ASP A 292 9.82 1.63 12.77
CA ASP A 292 9.27 2.91 13.19
C ASP A 292 8.27 3.42 12.15
N VAL A 293 7.13 3.92 12.62
CA VAL A 293 6.10 4.58 11.80
C VAL A 293 5.63 5.84 12.52
N GLU A 294 5.54 6.95 11.81
CA GLU A 294 5.23 8.24 12.43
C GLU A 294 4.30 9.11 11.58
N ASN A 295 3.36 9.81 12.24
CA ASN A 295 2.48 10.81 11.62
C ASN A 295 1.63 10.21 10.49
N VAL A 296 0.65 9.40 10.85
CA VAL A 296 -0.26 8.76 9.89
C VAL A 296 -1.70 9.19 10.15
N LEU A 297 -2.39 9.61 9.10
CA LEU A 297 -3.81 10.00 9.14
C LEU A 297 -4.63 9.21 8.13
N PHE A 298 -5.61 8.46 8.63
CA PHE A 298 -6.70 7.90 7.85
C PHE A 298 -7.97 8.72 8.13
N GLU A 299 -8.56 9.36 7.12
CA GLU A 299 -9.69 10.27 7.34
C GLU A 299 -10.80 10.12 6.28
N ASN A 300 -12.06 10.10 6.70
CA ASN A 300 -13.23 10.03 5.80
C ASN A 300 -13.18 8.79 4.90
N ILE A 301 -13.12 7.60 5.50
CA ILE A 301 -13.03 6.34 4.77
C ILE A 301 -14.29 5.52 5.00
N VAL A 302 -14.82 4.97 3.92
CA VAL A 302 -15.92 4.00 3.95
C VAL A 302 -15.34 2.59 3.83
N MET A 303 -15.73 1.72 4.76
CA MET A 303 -15.27 0.34 4.83
C MET A 303 -16.46 -0.61 4.77
N ALA A 304 -16.45 -1.59 3.86
CA ALA A 304 -17.56 -2.52 3.72
C ALA A 304 -17.09 -3.98 3.59
N ASN A 305 -17.62 -4.85 4.43
CA ASN A 305 -17.28 -6.29 4.44
C ASN A 305 -15.80 -6.58 4.65
N CYS A 306 -15.02 -5.61 5.18
CA CYS A 306 -13.63 -5.84 5.55
C CYS A 306 -13.56 -6.66 6.84
N LEU A 307 -12.50 -7.45 7.01
CA LEU A 307 -12.21 -8.15 8.26
C LEU A 307 -11.90 -7.18 9.40
N TYR A 308 -11.10 -6.14 9.11
CA TYR A 308 -10.77 -5.09 10.05
C TYR A 308 -11.17 -3.71 9.54
N GLY A 309 -11.43 -2.79 10.45
CA GLY A 309 -11.52 -1.36 10.16
C GLY A 309 -10.14 -0.71 10.24
N ALA A 310 -9.86 -0.10 11.38
CA ALA A 310 -8.52 0.31 11.78
C ALA A 310 -7.75 -0.88 12.36
N ARG A 311 -6.54 -1.13 11.83
CA ARG A 311 -5.68 -2.22 12.29
C ARG A 311 -4.26 -1.74 12.60
N PHE A 312 -3.75 -2.16 13.75
CA PHE A 312 -2.33 -2.13 14.06
C PHE A 312 -1.86 -3.56 14.37
N LYS A 313 -0.76 -3.96 13.75
CA LYS A 313 -0.11 -5.26 13.98
C LYS A 313 1.39 -5.08 14.17
N SER A 314 1.93 -5.51 15.30
CA SER A 314 3.37 -5.72 15.47
C SER A 314 3.65 -7.16 15.91
N TRP A 315 4.80 -7.67 15.49
CA TRP A 315 5.22 -9.04 15.78
C TRP A 315 5.44 -9.27 17.26
N THR A 316 5.12 -10.48 17.74
CA THR A 316 5.53 -10.94 19.08
C THR A 316 7.06 -10.84 19.21
N GLY A 317 7.54 -10.04 20.17
CA GLY A 317 8.98 -9.78 20.34
C GLY A 317 9.56 -8.70 19.42
N GLY A 318 8.70 -7.96 18.71
CA GLY A 318 9.09 -6.87 17.81
C GLY A 318 9.64 -5.63 18.53
N ASN A 319 10.21 -4.69 17.79
CA ASN A 319 10.83 -3.50 18.37
C ASN A 319 10.52 -2.23 17.54
N GLY A 320 10.90 -1.06 18.05
CA GLY A 320 10.63 0.24 17.44
C GLY A 320 9.38 0.92 18.01
N VAL A 321 8.85 1.90 17.29
CA VAL A 321 7.72 2.72 17.74
C VAL A 321 6.79 3.12 16.60
N ALA A 322 5.49 2.96 16.83
CA ALA A 322 4.45 3.58 16.03
C ALA A 322 3.86 4.75 16.80
N ARG A 323 3.96 5.98 16.26
CA ARG A 323 3.52 7.18 16.96
C ARG A 323 2.70 8.15 16.13
N ASN A 324 1.80 8.88 16.80
CA ASN A 324 0.95 9.91 16.21
C ASN A 324 0.16 9.35 15.01
N ILE A 325 -0.72 8.40 15.29
CA ILE A 325 -1.53 7.71 14.28
C ILE A 325 -3.00 7.96 14.57
N THR A 326 -3.71 8.48 13.58
CA THR A 326 -5.13 8.82 13.70
C THR A 326 -5.94 8.09 12.64
N TRP A 327 -7.00 7.42 13.08
CA TRP A 327 -8.12 7.04 12.23
C TRP A 327 -9.32 7.90 12.62
N LYS A 328 -9.88 8.63 11.65
CA LYS A 328 -10.92 9.62 11.88
C LYS A 328 -12.04 9.53 10.85
N ASN A 329 -13.29 9.68 11.29
CA ASN A 329 -14.47 9.67 10.42
C ASN A 329 -14.51 8.39 9.57
N ILE A 330 -14.54 7.24 10.25
CA ILE A 330 -14.58 5.92 9.62
C ILE A 330 -16.01 5.40 9.64
N ALA A 331 -16.61 5.26 8.46
CA ALA A 331 -17.91 4.62 8.30
C ALA A 331 -17.69 3.15 7.94
N PHE A 332 -18.17 2.21 8.76
CA PHE A 332 -17.96 0.79 8.52
C PHE A 332 -19.26 -0.01 8.44
N TYR A 333 -19.30 -1.00 7.56
CA TYR A 333 -20.44 -1.90 7.39
C TYR A 333 -19.96 -3.33 7.34
N ASN A 334 -20.56 -4.19 8.18
CA ASN A 334 -20.29 -5.63 8.19
C ASN A 334 -18.81 -5.95 8.43
N VAL A 335 -18.22 -5.29 9.45
CA VAL A 335 -16.80 -5.46 9.82
C VAL A 335 -16.70 -6.21 11.14
N PRO A 336 -16.10 -7.42 11.20
CA PRO A 336 -15.93 -8.18 12.44
C PRO A 336 -15.10 -7.45 13.50
N PHE A 337 -14.01 -6.79 13.10
CA PHE A 337 -13.07 -6.13 14.01
C PHE A 337 -12.84 -4.66 13.63
N PRO A 338 -13.76 -3.72 13.95
CA PRO A 338 -13.65 -2.33 13.51
C PRO A 338 -12.39 -1.61 13.99
N ILE A 339 -11.95 -1.86 15.23
CA ILE A 339 -10.70 -1.35 15.78
C ILE A 339 -9.95 -2.52 16.39
N TYR A 340 -8.78 -2.85 15.84
CA TYR A 340 -7.97 -3.99 16.27
C TYR A 340 -6.51 -3.58 16.40
N VAL A 341 -5.98 -3.67 17.62
CA VAL A 341 -4.58 -3.33 17.93
C VAL A 341 -3.97 -4.55 18.59
N THR A 342 -2.95 -5.15 17.95
CA THR A 342 -2.20 -6.26 18.52
C THR A 342 -0.70 -6.00 18.47
N GLN A 343 -0.03 -6.28 19.59
CA GLN A 343 1.43 -6.38 19.67
C GLN A 343 1.94 -7.83 19.57
N ASN A 344 1.02 -8.77 19.35
CA ASN A 344 1.26 -10.20 19.49
C ASN A 344 1.02 -10.95 18.17
N TYR A 345 1.23 -10.26 17.05
CA TYR A 345 1.07 -10.81 15.70
C TYR A 345 2.12 -11.89 15.44
N TRP A 346 1.71 -12.94 14.73
CA TRP A 346 2.60 -13.92 14.13
C TRP A 346 1.94 -14.45 12.87
N ASP A 347 2.74 -14.76 11.86
CA ASP A 347 2.23 -15.45 10.68
C ASP A 347 2.04 -16.94 10.99
N GLN A 348 0.85 -17.44 10.72
CA GLN A 348 0.53 -18.86 10.93
C GLN A 348 1.06 -19.75 9.82
N GLU A 349 1.39 -19.18 8.67
CA GLU A 349 2.02 -19.90 7.56
C GLU A 349 3.46 -20.31 7.92
N ASP A 350 4.12 -19.56 8.79
CA ASP A 350 5.46 -19.84 9.32
C ASP A 350 5.47 -20.91 10.43
N GLY A 351 4.29 -21.43 10.80
CA GLY A 351 4.12 -22.52 11.75
C GLY A 351 3.66 -22.06 13.14
N PRO A 352 4.05 -22.77 14.23
CA PRO A 352 3.54 -22.48 15.56
C PRO A 352 4.03 -21.12 16.05
N LYS A 353 3.18 -20.44 16.82
CA LYS A 353 3.49 -19.14 17.42
C LYS A 353 4.88 -19.17 18.11
N PRO A 354 5.78 -18.22 17.77
CA PRO A 354 7.10 -18.16 18.39
C PRO A 354 7.00 -18.06 19.92
N ASN A 355 7.76 -18.90 20.62
CA ASN A 355 7.91 -18.80 22.07
C ASN A 355 8.97 -17.73 22.39
N SER A 356 8.61 -16.45 22.18
CA SER A 356 9.52 -15.36 22.49
C SER A 356 9.50 -15.04 23.98
N THR A 357 10.66 -15.09 24.61
CA THR A 357 10.88 -14.60 25.98
C THR A 357 11.48 -13.18 26.00
N THR A 358 11.67 -12.54 24.83
CA THR A 358 12.17 -11.17 24.77
C THR A 358 11.06 -10.20 25.17
N LEU A 359 11.39 -9.26 26.05
CA LEU A 359 10.47 -8.22 26.54
C LEU A 359 10.37 -7.03 25.57
N ASN A 360 11.10 -7.06 24.45
CA ASN A 360 11.02 -6.00 23.44
C ASN A 360 9.69 -6.14 22.71
N ASN A 361 8.93 -5.05 22.68
CA ASN A 361 7.66 -4.94 21.97
C ASN A 361 7.62 -3.55 21.31
N THR A 362 7.06 -3.46 20.10
CA THR A 362 6.93 -2.18 19.39
C THR A 362 6.06 -1.22 20.20
N HIS A 363 6.58 -0.05 20.56
CA HIS A 363 5.85 0.94 21.36
C HIS A 363 4.72 1.59 20.55
N ILE A 364 3.62 1.90 21.22
CA ILE A 364 2.45 2.58 20.66
C ILE A 364 2.25 3.90 21.39
N GLU A 365 2.36 5.01 20.67
CA GLU A 365 2.30 6.36 21.24
C GLU A 365 1.30 7.22 20.48
N ASP A 366 0.41 7.94 21.16
CA ASP A 366 -0.48 8.94 20.54
C ASP A 366 -1.37 8.36 19.42
N PHE A 367 -2.13 7.31 19.75
CA PHE A 367 -3.13 6.76 18.83
C PHE A 367 -4.51 7.36 19.09
N LEU A 368 -5.16 7.84 18.04
CA LEU A 368 -6.52 8.37 18.09
C LEU A 368 -7.44 7.61 17.15
N PHE A 369 -8.53 7.08 17.69
CA PHE A 369 -9.66 6.56 16.94
C PHE A 369 -10.84 7.50 17.18
N GLU A 370 -11.23 8.30 16.20
CA GLU A 370 -12.28 9.32 16.35
C GLU A 370 -13.41 9.12 15.34
N ASN A 371 -14.65 9.18 15.83
CA ASN A 371 -15.85 9.20 14.99
C ASN A 371 -15.96 7.95 14.08
N PHE A 372 -16.08 6.78 14.73
CA PHE A 372 -16.34 5.51 14.05
C PHE A 372 -17.85 5.22 14.09
N VAL A 373 -18.46 5.00 12.93
CA VAL A 373 -19.91 4.78 12.83
C VAL A 373 -20.19 3.56 11.96
N GLY A 374 -20.90 2.55 12.49
CA GLY A 374 -21.10 1.35 11.68
C GLY A 374 -21.74 0.13 12.30
N THR A 375 -21.65 -0.98 11.56
CA THR A 375 -22.15 -2.29 11.96
C THR A 375 -21.04 -3.33 12.13
N VAL A 376 -20.98 -3.93 13.31
CA VAL A 376 -20.11 -5.07 13.64
C VAL A 376 -20.75 -6.35 13.11
N ARG A 377 -19.99 -7.13 12.34
CA ARG A 377 -20.42 -8.46 11.89
C ARG A 377 -20.32 -9.46 13.04
N ASP A 378 -21.46 -9.77 13.67
CA ASP A 378 -21.55 -10.70 14.79
C ASP A 378 -22.17 -12.06 14.44
N VAL A 379 -22.24 -12.36 13.14
CA VAL A 379 -22.52 -13.69 12.62
C VAL A 379 -21.21 -14.38 12.22
N PRO A 380 -21.13 -15.72 12.25
CA PRO A 380 -19.93 -16.45 11.85
C PRO A 380 -19.36 -15.92 10.53
N TYR A 381 -18.09 -15.53 10.57
CA TYR A 381 -17.32 -15.04 9.44
C TYR A 381 -16.22 -16.05 9.14
N VAL A 382 -16.24 -16.58 7.93
CA VAL A 382 -15.19 -17.40 7.37
C VAL A 382 -14.88 -16.82 6.01
N GLU A 383 -13.68 -16.28 5.86
CA GLU A 383 -13.15 -15.96 4.54
C GLU A 383 -12.11 -17.00 4.12
N GLY A 384 -11.75 -17.02 2.83
CA GLY A 384 -10.89 -18.06 2.27
C GLY A 384 -9.40 -17.92 2.61
N SER A 385 -8.99 -16.86 3.32
CA SER A 385 -7.61 -16.63 3.76
C SER A 385 -7.16 -17.56 4.90
N CYS A 386 -8.05 -18.37 5.47
CA CYS A 386 -7.75 -19.22 6.61
C CYS A 386 -6.79 -20.36 6.26
N VAL A 387 -5.62 -20.37 6.92
CA VAL A 387 -4.59 -21.41 6.76
C VAL A 387 -4.57 -22.44 7.89
N THR A 388 -5.15 -22.13 9.06
CA THR A 388 -5.29 -23.07 10.19
C THR A 388 -6.69 -23.03 10.81
N ASP A 389 -6.97 -23.97 11.73
CA ASP A 389 -8.18 -23.99 12.56
C ASP A 389 -7.76 -24.00 14.05
N PRO A 390 -8.05 -22.94 14.84
CA PRO A 390 -8.82 -21.74 14.45
C PRO A 390 -8.06 -20.83 13.47
N CYS A 391 -8.79 -20.12 12.63
CA CYS A 391 -8.23 -19.22 11.59
C CYS A 391 -7.30 -18.13 12.15
N TRP A 392 -6.43 -17.55 11.32
CA TRP A 392 -5.39 -16.60 11.73
C TRP A 392 -5.91 -15.33 12.40
N TYR A 393 -7.12 -14.90 12.06
CA TYR A 393 -7.77 -13.75 12.70
C TYR A 393 -8.56 -14.12 13.97
N ALA A 394 -8.57 -15.39 14.38
CA ALA A 394 -9.28 -15.81 15.57
C ALA A 394 -8.63 -15.23 16.83
N VAL A 395 -9.45 -14.55 17.63
CA VAL A 395 -9.04 -13.99 18.91
C VAL A 395 -9.61 -14.84 20.02
N THR A 396 -8.74 -15.39 20.87
CA THR A 396 -9.14 -16.20 22.02
C THR A 396 -10.13 -15.43 22.89
N ASN A 397 -11.26 -16.06 23.23
CA ASN A 397 -12.37 -15.50 24.03
C ASN A 397 -13.21 -14.39 23.36
N ALA A 398 -12.89 -13.95 22.14
CA ALA A 398 -13.74 -13.00 21.43
C ALA A 398 -15.13 -13.61 21.16
N THR A 399 -16.17 -12.79 21.30
CA THR A 399 -17.56 -13.22 21.14
C THR A 399 -18.13 -12.91 19.76
N GLY A 400 -17.36 -12.20 18.92
CA GLY A 400 -17.77 -11.69 17.61
C GLY A 400 -18.52 -10.35 17.69
N LYS A 401 -18.54 -9.70 18.86
CA LYS A 401 -19.29 -8.45 19.08
C LYS A 401 -18.39 -7.27 19.40
N GLU A 402 -17.08 -7.51 19.40
CA GLU A 402 -16.08 -6.56 19.85
C GLU A 402 -15.92 -5.44 18.82
N VAL A 403 -16.31 -4.22 19.20
CA VAL A 403 -16.03 -3.03 18.36
C VAL A 403 -14.55 -2.62 18.46
N ILE A 404 -13.93 -2.87 19.61
CA ILE A 404 -12.53 -2.57 19.91
C ILE A 404 -11.89 -3.77 20.60
N ILE A 405 -10.72 -4.19 20.11
CA ILE A 405 -9.83 -5.14 20.77
C ILE A 405 -8.44 -4.51 20.91
N LEU A 406 -7.96 -4.43 22.15
CA LEU A 406 -6.61 -3.97 22.51
C LEU A 406 -5.82 -5.13 23.11
N ASP A 407 -5.05 -5.83 22.27
CA ASP A 407 -4.12 -6.90 22.65
C ASP A 407 -2.71 -6.32 22.80
N LEU A 408 -2.45 -5.80 24.01
CA LEU A 408 -1.29 -4.96 24.32
C LEU A 408 -0.42 -5.59 25.41
N TYR A 409 0.86 -5.24 25.43
CA TYR A 409 1.80 -5.54 26.50
C TYR A 409 1.85 -4.40 27.53
N PRO A 410 2.13 -4.70 28.81
CA PRO A 410 2.33 -3.65 29.82
C PRO A 410 3.53 -2.74 29.51
N ASN A 411 3.41 -1.45 29.80
CA ASN A 411 4.46 -0.42 29.65
C ASN A 411 4.94 -0.15 28.22
N THR A 412 4.19 -0.57 27.19
CA THR A 412 4.53 -0.33 25.78
C THR A 412 3.63 0.73 25.13
N THR A 413 2.65 1.23 25.88
CA THR A 413 1.54 2.02 25.34
C THR A 413 1.36 3.32 26.12
N SER A 414 1.24 4.43 25.41
CA SER A 414 0.91 5.74 25.98
C SER A 414 -0.03 6.52 25.07
N ASN A 415 -1.05 7.14 25.67
CA ASN A 415 -1.97 8.06 25.00
C ASN A 415 -2.72 7.42 23.81
N ILE A 416 -3.39 6.29 24.07
CA ILE A 416 -4.40 5.76 23.16
C ILE A 416 -5.76 6.32 23.57
N LEU A 417 -6.54 6.81 22.61
CA LEU A 417 -7.89 7.31 22.85
C LEU A 417 -8.86 6.85 21.75
N ALA A 418 -9.96 6.22 22.14
CA ALA A 418 -11.11 5.95 21.30
C ALA A 418 -12.27 6.87 21.68
N LYS A 419 -12.70 7.71 20.75
CA LYS A 419 -13.68 8.77 20.97
C LYS A 419 -14.77 8.72 19.91
N ASP A 420 -16.01 9.00 20.31
CA ASP A 420 -17.14 9.09 19.39
C ASP A 420 -17.36 7.77 18.61
N ILE A 421 -17.43 6.65 19.34
CA ILE A 421 -17.62 5.31 18.77
C ILE A 421 -19.11 4.94 18.78
N PHE A 422 -19.73 4.92 17.61
CA PHE A 422 -21.15 4.65 17.40
C PHE A 422 -21.36 3.37 16.59
N ALA A 423 -21.36 2.23 17.28
CA ALA A 423 -21.47 0.92 16.67
C ALA A 423 -22.69 0.15 17.17
N LYS A 424 -23.24 -0.71 16.31
CA LYS A 424 -24.19 -1.77 16.66
C LYS A 424 -23.76 -3.07 16.01
N THR A 425 -24.19 -4.21 16.52
CA THR A 425 -23.98 -5.46 15.79
C THR A 425 -25.06 -5.65 14.72
N GLU A 426 -24.80 -6.52 13.73
CA GLU A 426 -25.78 -6.87 12.70
C GLU A 426 -27.07 -7.47 13.28
N THR A 427 -26.94 -8.33 14.31
CA THR A 427 -28.11 -8.90 15.00
C THR A 427 -28.82 -7.93 15.93
N GLY A 428 -28.28 -6.71 16.13
CA GLY A 428 -28.80 -5.72 17.07
C GLY A 428 -28.41 -5.98 18.53
N ALA A 429 -27.49 -6.91 18.78
CA ALA A 429 -26.87 -7.07 20.09
C ALA A 429 -26.03 -5.84 20.46
N ARG A 430 -25.74 -5.71 21.76
CA ARG A 430 -24.81 -4.69 22.25
C ARG A 430 -23.38 -5.08 21.86
N VAL A 431 -22.62 -4.10 21.39
CA VAL A 431 -21.19 -4.25 21.12
C VAL A 431 -20.39 -4.42 22.42
N SER A 432 -19.30 -5.17 22.33
CA SER A 432 -18.33 -5.41 23.41
C SER A 432 -17.00 -4.71 23.13
N ALA A 433 -16.12 -4.70 24.12
CA ALA A 433 -14.71 -4.46 23.96
C ALA A 433 -13.91 -5.59 24.61
N MET A 434 -12.66 -5.74 24.20
CA MET A 434 -11.65 -6.58 24.85
C MET A 434 -10.41 -5.75 25.10
N CYS A 435 -9.96 -5.74 26.35
CA CYS A 435 -8.86 -4.90 26.80
C CYS A 435 -8.40 -5.34 28.19
N ASP A 436 -7.09 -5.54 28.37
CA ASP A 436 -6.49 -5.78 29.68
C ASP A 436 -6.20 -4.44 30.38
N PRO A 437 -6.87 -4.11 31.51
CA PRO A 437 -6.68 -2.84 32.20
C PRO A 437 -5.27 -2.65 32.76
N THR A 438 -4.45 -3.71 32.85
CA THR A 438 -3.06 -3.63 33.32
C THR A 438 -2.08 -3.14 32.26
N THR A 439 -2.49 -3.08 31.00
CA THR A 439 -1.62 -2.71 29.86
C THR A 439 -1.80 -1.25 29.44
N ILE A 440 -2.83 -0.58 29.95
CA ILE A 440 -3.16 0.81 29.66
C ILE A 440 -2.73 1.75 30.79
N SER A 441 -2.30 2.95 30.43
CA SER A 441 -1.80 3.97 31.37
C SER A 441 -2.71 5.20 31.50
N ASN A 442 -3.74 5.31 30.66
CA ASN A 442 -4.68 6.43 30.62
C ASN A 442 -6.13 5.96 30.42
N ASP A 443 -7.08 6.88 30.56
CA ASP A 443 -8.45 6.66 30.11
C ASP A 443 -8.45 6.56 28.57
N VAL A 444 -8.74 5.36 28.05
CA VAL A 444 -8.73 5.05 26.61
C VAL A 444 -10.03 5.43 25.91
N GLY A 445 -10.95 6.12 26.61
CA GLY A 445 -12.25 6.55 26.09
C GLY A 445 -13.38 5.54 26.32
N PHE A 446 -13.07 4.38 26.90
CA PHE A 446 -14.04 3.38 27.32
C PHE A 446 -13.53 2.61 28.54
N VAL A 447 -14.44 1.91 29.22
CA VAL A 447 -14.07 1.00 30.31
C VAL A 447 -13.30 -0.19 29.73
N CYS A 448 -11.99 -0.21 29.92
CA CYS A 448 -11.13 -1.30 29.49
C CYS A 448 -11.43 -2.58 30.30
N GLN A 449 -12.08 -3.52 29.63
CA GLN A 449 -12.50 -4.82 30.17
C GLN A 449 -12.82 -5.76 29.01
N ASP A 450 -12.94 -7.06 29.30
CA ASP A 450 -13.63 -8.01 28.43
C ASP A 450 -15.12 -7.99 28.75
N GLY A 451 -15.94 -7.38 27.89
CA GLY A 451 -17.37 -7.25 28.15
C GLY A 451 -18.04 -6.12 27.37
N PRO A 452 -19.20 -5.63 27.81
CA PRO A 452 -19.91 -4.55 27.11
C PRO A 452 -19.03 -3.31 26.92
N PHE A 453 -19.10 -2.70 25.73
CA PHE A 453 -18.45 -1.41 25.47
C PHE A 453 -19.21 -0.30 26.21
N ILE A 454 -18.50 0.43 27.06
CA ILE A 454 -19.05 1.52 27.88
C ILE A 454 -18.15 2.74 27.72
N PRO A 455 -18.57 3.80 27.00
CA PRO A 455 -17.79 5.03 26.87
C PRO A 455 -17.53 5.68 28.24
N THR A 456 -16.31 6.18 28.42
CA THR A 456 -15.96 7.06 29.55
C THR A 456 -16.16 8.52 29.15
N LYS A 457 -15.93 9.45 30.08
CA LYS A 457 -16.00 10.89 29.77
C LYS A 457 -15.01 11.30 28.67
N ALA A 458 -13.86 10.64 28.57
CA ALA A 458 -12.87 10.94 27.53
C ALA A 458 -13.32 10.49 26.13
N GLY A 459 -14.17 9.46 26.04
CA GLY A 459 -14.66 8.93 24.77
C GLY A 459 -15.99 9.49 24.28
N LEU A 460 -16.59 10.42 25.03
CA LEU A 460 -17.85 11.11 24.71
C LEU A 460 -17.65 12.45 23.99
#